data_AF-A0A645C657-F1
#
_entry.id   AF-A0A645C657-F1
#
_cell.length_a   1.000
_cell.length_b   1.000
_cell.length_c   1.000
_cell.angle_alpha   90.00
_cell.angle_beta   90.00
_cell.angle_gamma   90.00
#
_symmetry.space_group_name_H-M   'P 1'
#
loop_
_entity.id
_entity.type
_entity.pdbx_description
1 polymer ?
#
loop_
_entity_poly.entity_id
_entity_poly.type
_entity_poly.pdbx_seq_one_letter_code
_entity_poly.pdbx_strand_id
1 'polypeptide(L)'
;MEIVNRYGGQMPDAIGIPEEMLKKAASMAVCKINIDSDLRLGFTAAVREHLANNPSHFDPRQYLTPARANIKEVVSHKIKNVLGSSGKA
;
A
#
# COMPACT_ATOMS: atom_id res chain seq x y z
N MET A 1 1.62 8.55 -0.66
CA MET A 1 2.11 9.37 -1.80
C MET A 1 3.29 10.24 -1.38
N GLU A 2 3.23 10.88 -0.22
CA GLU A 2 4.31 11.69 0.35
C GLU A 2 5.68 11.00 0.37
N ILE A 3 5.75 9.74 0.83
CA ILE A 3 7.01 8.98 0.89
C ILE A 3 7.62 8.81 -0.51
N VAL A 4 6.80 8.43 -1.50
CA VAL A 4 7.25 8.27 -2.88
C VAL A 4 7.78 9.60 -3.43
N ASN A 5 7.05 10.71 -3.21
CA ASN A 5 7.47 12.02 -3.67
C ASN A 5 8.74 12.52 -2.97
N ARG A 6 8.91 12.22 -1.67
CA ARG A 6 10.12 12.54 -0.90
C ARG A 6 11.36 11.84 -1.44
N TYR A 7 11.24 10.59 -1.86
CA TYR A 7 12.35 9.78 -2.36
C TYR A 7 12.38 9.69 -3.90
N GLY A 8 12.13 10.83 -4.56
CA GLY A 8 12.37 11.03 -5.99
C GLY A 8 11.33 10.44 -6.94
N GLY A 9 10.16 10.06 -6.44
CA GLY A 9 8.99 9.80 -7.29
C GLY A 9 8.25 11.10 -7.60
N GLN A 10 7.46 11.11 -8.68
CA GLN A 10 6.63 12.25 -9.06
C GLN A 10 5.21 11.78 -9.30
N MET A 11 4.32 12.07 -8.34
CA MET A 11 2.90 11.77 -8.45
C MET A 11 2.09 12.97 -7.92
N PRO A 12 2.09 14.11 -8.63
CA PRO A 12 1.38 15.32 -8.20
C PRO A 12 -0.15 15.16 -8.23
N ASP A 13 -0.68 14.40 -9.19
CA ASP A 13 -2.13 14.29 -9.46
C ASP A 13 -2.76 12.98 -8.99
N ALA A 14 -2.04 12.18 -8.20
CA ALA A 14 -2.57 10.92 -7.72
C ALA A 14 -3.61 11.18 -6.63
N ILE A 15 -4.86 10.81 -6.89
CA ILE A 15 -5.98 10.92 -5.93
C ILE A 15 -6.55 9.52 -5.71
N GLY A 16 -6.48 9.04 -4.48
CA GLY A 16 -7.06 7.77 -4.07
C GLY A 16 -8.56 7.90 -3.75
N ILE A 17 -9.28 6.78 -3.81
CA ILE A 17 -10.65 6.74 -3.28
C ILE A 17 -10.58 6.72 -1.74
N PRO A 18 -11.32 7.58 -1.02
CA PRO A 18 -11.37 7.56 0.43
C PRO A 18 -11.82 6.21 0.98
N GLU A 19 -11.16 5.73 2.04
CA GLU A 19 -11.48 4.42 2.65
C GLU A 19 -12.93 4.34 3.15
N GLU A 20 -13.50 5.46 3.62
CA GLU A 20 -14.90 5.52 4.04
C GLU A 20 -15.89 5.23 2.91
N MET A 21 -15.55 5.59 1.66
CA MET A 21 -16.38 5.24 0.50
C MET A 21 -16.31 3.75 0.21
N LEU A 22 -15.12 3.14 0.33
CA LEU A 22 -14.93 1.70 0.16
C LEU A 22 -15.68 0.91 1.24
N LYS A 23 -15.60 1.38 2.49
CA LYS A 23 -16.31 0.80 3.63
C LYS A 23 -17.83 0.90 3.47
N LYS A 24 -18.34 2.06 3.03
CA LYS A 24 -19.76 2.24 2.71
C LYS A 24 -20.20 1.28 1.60
N ALA A 25 -19.43 1.17 0.52
CA ALA A 25 -19.73 0.24 -0.57
C ALA A 25 -19.77 -1.23 -0.10
N ALA A 26 -18.79 -1.64 0.72
CA ALA A 26 -18.72 -2.98 1.30
C ALA A 26 -19.90 -3.31 2.24
N SER A 27 -20.50 -2.30 2.87
CA SER A 27 -21.72 -2.47 3.70
C SER A 27 -23.01 -2.63 2.88
N MET A 28 -22.96 -2.39 1.56
CA MET A 28 -24.09 -2.53 0.64
C MET A 28 -23.99 -3.87 -0.11
N ALA A 29 -24.36 -3.90 -1.40
CA ALA A 29 -24.33 -5.12 -2.22
C ALA A 29 -22.94 -5.44 -2.83
N VAL A 30 -21.88 -4.66 -2.53
CA VAL A 30 -20.56 -4.88 -3.13
C VAL A 30 -19.79 -5.94 -2.35
N CYS A 31 -19.66 -7.13 -2.94
CA CYS A 31 -18.95 -8.26 -2.34
C CYS A 31 -17.47 -8.37 -2.78
N LYS A 32 -17.01 -7.56 -3.75
CA LYS A 32 -15.65 -7.61 -4.29
C LYS A 32 -15.13 -6.21 -4.60
N ILE A 33 -14.02 -5.83 -3.96
CA ILE A 33 -13.34 -4.56 -4.16
C ILE A 33 -11.91 -4.83 -4.65
N ASN A 34 -11.53 -4.26 -5.78
CA ASN A 34 -10.18 -4.38 -6.33
C ASN A 34 -9.28 -3.30 -5.72
N ILE A 35 -8.11 -3.70 -5.20
CA ILE A 35 -7.11 -2.79 -4.63
C ILE A 35 -5.76 -3.16 -5.23
N ASP A 36 -5.22 -2.30 -6.09
CA ASP A 36 -3.92 -2.52 -6.76
C ASP A 36 -3.02 -1.30 -6.61
N SER A 37 -3.52 -0.10 -6.92
CA SER A 37 -2.74 1.14 -6.82
C SER A 37 -2.13 1.34 -5.42
N ASP A 38 -2.88 1.09 -4.35
CA ASP A 38 -2.37 1.19 -2.97
C ASP A 38 -1.20 0.22 -2.72
N LEU A 39 -1.26 -0.98 -3.30
CA LEU A 39 -0.22 -2.01 -3.14
C LEU A 39 1.05 -1.61 -3.88
N ARG A 40 0.91 -1.13 -5.12
CA ARG A 40 2.03 -0.62 -5.92
C ARG A 40 2.69 0.57 -5.22
N LEU A 41 1.89 1.50 -4.71
CA LEU A 41 2.37 2.67 -3.98
C LEU A 41 3.11 2.28 -2.69
N GLY A 42 2.53 1.39 -1.88
CA GLY A 42 3.17 0.92 -0.65
C GLY A 42 4.50 0.20 -0.90
N PHE A 43 4.55 -0.63 -1.95
CA PHE A 43 5.77 -1.30 -2.35
C PHE A 43 6.84 -0.32 -2.83
N THR A 44 6.50 0.53 -3.80
CA THR A 44 7.44 1.49 -4.39
C THR A 44 7.94 2.50 -3.36
N ALA A 45 7.09 2.94 -2.42
CA ALA A 45 7.48 3.81 -1.31
C ALA A 45 8.60 3.17 -0.47
N ALA A 46 8.39 1.93 -0.03
CA ALA A 46 9.33 1.22 0.83
C ALA A 46 10.66 0.93 0.11
N VAL A 47 10.62 0.56 -1.18
CA VAL A 47 11.84 0.36 -1.98
C VAL A 47 12.62 1.66 -2.12
N ARG A 48 11.96 2.76 -2.50
CA ARG A 48 12.61 4.06 -2.69
C ARG A 48 13.23 4.58 -1.40
N GLU A 49 12.50 4.50 -0.30
CA GLU A 49 13.00 4.87 1.02
C GLU A 49 14.23 4.05 1.43
N HIS A 50 14.17 2.73 1.28
CA HIS A 50 15.29 1.86 1.66
C HIS A 50 16.56 2.18 0.86
N LEU A 51 16.44 2.32 -0.45
CA LEU A 51 17.58 2.61 -1.33
C LEU A 51 18.14 4.02 -1.11
N ALA A 52 17.28 5.01 -0.83
CA ALA A 52 17.72 6.36 -0.52
C ALA A 52 18.51 6.41 0.80
N ASN A 53 18.07 5.66 1.81
CA ASN A 53 18.72 5.63 3.13
C ASN A 53 19.93 4.68 3.19
N ASN A 54 20.05 3.72 2.27
CA ASN A 54 21.12 2.73 2.27
C ASN A 54 21.75 2.59 0.87
N PRO A 55 22.53 3.59 0.40
CA PRO A 55 23.05 3.61 -0.97
C PRO A 55 24.03 2.48 -1.30
N SER A 56 24.63 1.84 -0.29
CA SER A 56 25.53 0.68 -0.46
C SER A 56 24.80 -0.66 -0.60
N HIS A 57 23.50 -0.71 -0.29
CA HIS A 57 22.71 -1.94 -0.35
C HIS A 57 22.29 -2.23 -1.80
N PHE A 58 22.72 -3.39 -2.32
CA PHE A 58 22.40 -3.84 -3.67
C PHE A 58 21.65 -5.18 -3.69
N ASP A 59 21.69 -5.95 -2.60
CA ASP A 59 21.01 -7.24 -2.53
C ASP A 59 19.49 -7.02 -2.52
N PRO A 60 18.74 -7.58 -3.50
CA PRO A 60 17.30 -7.43 -3.57
C PRO A 60 16.56 -7.75 -2.29
N ARG A 61 17.03 -8.74 -1.52
CA ARG A 61 16.37 -9.14 -0.27
C ARG A 61 16.39 -8.01 0.76
N GLN A 62 17.37 -7.12 0.72
CA GLN A 62 17.50 -6.01 1.67
C GLN A 62 16.37 -5.00 1.51
N TYR A 63 15.98 -4.66 0.29
CA TYR A 63 14.91 -3.68 0.02
C TYR A 63 13.55 -4.33 -0.30
N LEU A 64 13.51 -5.57 -0.80
CA LEU A 64 12.26 -6.28 -1.08
C LEU A 64 11.62 -6.84 0.19
N THR A 65 12.40 -7.20 1.22
CA THR A 65 11.86 -7.66 2.50
C THR A 65 11.00 -6.58 3.19
N PRO A 66 11.49 -5.34 3.40
CA PRO A 66 10.67 -4.28 3.97
C PRO A 66 9.51 -3.89 3.04
N ALA A 67 9.69 -3.92 1.72
CA ALA A 67 8.60 -3.63 0.78
C ALA A 67 7.46 -4.66 0.86
N ARG A 68 7.79 -5.95 0.97
CA ARG A 68 6.80 -7.02 1.17
C ARG A 68 6.10 -6.90 2.52
N ALA A 69 6.82 -6.55 3.58
CA ALA A 69 6.23 -6.29 4.90
C ALA A 69 5.23 -5.12 4.84
N ASN A 70 5.56 -4.06 4.11
CA ASN A 70 4.67 -2.91 3.95
C ASN A 70 3.39 -3.28 3.18
N ILE A 71 3.49 -4.03 2.08
CA ILE A 71 2.30 -4.55 1.37
C ILE A 71 1.42 -5.35 2.33
N LYS A 72 2.03 -6.25 3.11
CA LYS A 72 1.29 -7.10 4.05
C LYS A 72 0.50 -6.24 5.04
N GLU A 73 1.09 -5.17 5.55
CA GLU A 73 0.36 -4.27 6.46
C GLU A 73 -0.74 -3.47 5.78
N VAL A 74 -0.52 -2.99 4.55
CA VAL A 74 -1.59 -2.33 3.77
C VAL A 74 -2.78 -3.28 3.60
N VAL A 75 -2.54 -4.53 3.20
CA VAL A 75 -3.59 -5.53 3.01
C VAL A 75 -4.28 -5.88 4.33
N SER A 76 -3.51 -6.09 5.40
CA SER A 76 -4.00 -6.36 6.77
C SER A 76 -4.92 -5.24 7.26
N HIS A 77 -4.51 -3.97 7.09
CA HIS A 77 -5.32 -2.79 7.42
C HIS A 77 -6.63 -2.77 6.63
N LYS A 78 -6.58 -2.95 5.30
CA LYS A 78 -7.79 -2.95 4.46
C LYS A 78 -8.77 -4.05 4.87
N ILE A 79 -8.29 -5.26 5.15
CA ILE A 79 -9.14 -6.38 5.58
C ILE A 79 -9.80 -6.10 6.94
N LYS A 80 -9.03 -5.62 7.91
CA LYS A 80 -9.50 -5.40 9.30
C LYS A 80 -10.41 -4.18 9.42
N ASN A 81 -10.05 -3.08 8.77
CA ASN A 81 -10.64 -1.77 9.05
C ASN A 81 -11.57 -1.24 7.94
N VAL A 82 -11.45 -1.75 6.72
CA VAL A 82 -12.17 -1.21 5.54
C VAL A 82 -13.17 -2.22 4.95
N LEU A 83 -12.73 -3.43 4.64
CA LEU A 83 -13.51 -4.41 3.87
C LEU A 83 -14.44 -5.28 4.72
N GLY A 84 -14.19 -5.39 6.03
CA GLY A 84 -15.05 -6.17 6.95
C GLY A 84 -15.01 -7.68 6.72
N SER A 85 -13.95 -8.21 6.09
CA SER A 85 -13.75 -9.64 5.82
C SER A 85 -12.89 -10.35 6.88
N SER A 86 -12.40 -9.62 7.88
CA SER A 86 -11.62 -10.20 8.98
C SER A 86 -12.41 -11.26 9.75
N GLY A 87 -11.79 -12.44 9.99
CA GLY A 87 -12.40 -13.53 10.75
C GLY A 87 -13.49 -14.32 10.02
N LYS A 88 -13.64 -14.16 8.70
CA LYS A 88 -14.67 -14.82 7.88
C LYS A 88 -14.10 -15.88 6.92
N ALA A 89 -13.05 -16.59 7.35
CA ALA A 89 -12.35 -17.61 6.57
C ALA A 89 -13.05 -18.97 6.63
#